data_AF-S9USN2-F1
#
_entry.id   AF-S9USN2-F1
#
_cell.length_a   1.000
_cell.length_b   1.000
_cell.length_c   1.000
_cell.angle_alpha   90.00
_cell.angle_beta   90.00
_cell.angle_gamma   90.00
#
_symmetry.space_group_name_H-M   'P 1'
#
loop_
_entity.id
_entity.type
_entity.pdbx_description
1 polymer ?
#
loop_
_entity_poly.entity_id
_entity_poly.type
_entity_poly.pdbx_seq_one_letter_code
_entity_poly.pdbx_strand_id
1 'polypeptide(L)'
;MDRPPTPKYIPQKTGRDADTQINEGDLFRFDEAIEPILEVMVGKTMEQAVLEVMQEEELELLREQQLEFEQRRKEEVLETQRLESTEKRKYEEKERRKRQEAERIKREKETREKLQARQFAKAYMTNLENRVFSRLQDEGWFADRVLNEVELEFYPWLMDEVDKELDKKEKARALVDDLIRQVVRMNAARVEQSYRMQQGIQA
;
A
#
# COMPACT_ATOMS: atom_id res chain seq x y z
N MET A 1 109.50 65.12 107.20
CA MET A 1 109.03 64.51 105.93
C MET A 1 108.32 63.23 106.30
N ASP A 2 107.00 63.21 106.13
CA ASP A 2 106.10 62.16 106.59
C ASP A 2 106.14 60.95 105.63
N ARG A 3 106.16 59.73 106.17
CA ARG A 3 106.32 58.51 105.35
C ARG A 3 104.96 58.17 104.70
N PRO A 4 104.91 57.79 103.40
CA PRO A 4 103.65 57.41 102.77
C PRO A 4 103.03 56.19 103.48
N PRO A 5 101.69 56.10 103.52
CA PRO A 5 100.97 55.05 104.24
C PRO A 5 101.31 53.68 103.65
N THR A 6 101.58 52.73 104.53
CA THR A 6 101.93 51.35 104.18
C THR A 6 100.81 50.71 103.36
N PRO A 7 101.11 49.99 102.26
CA PRO A 7 100.10 49.30 101.45
C PRO A 7 99.29 48.34 102.33
N LYS A 8 97.96 48.32 102.14
CA LYS A 8 97.10 47.36 102.84
C LYS A 8 97.50 45.94 102.45
N TYR A 9 97.81 45.12 103.44
CA TYR A 9 98.15 43.71 103.25
C TYR A 9 96.97 42.97 102.61
N ILE A 10 97.19 42.41 101.43
CA ILE A 10 96.26 41.50 100.76
C ILE A 10 96.82 40.08 100.98
N PRO A 11 96.13 39.21 101.75
CA PRO A 11 96.56 37.85 101.97
C PRO A 11 96.74 37.10 100.64
N GLN A 12 97.82 36.33 100.49
CA GLN A 12 97.96 35.42 99.36
C GLN A 12 96.80 34.41 99.39
N LYS A 13 96.20 34.14 98.23
CA LYS A 13 95.15 33.12 98.10
C LYS A 13 95.73 31.76 98.52
N THR A 14 95.40 31.34 99.73
CA THR A 14 95.74 30.01 100.27
C THR A 14 94.53 29.10 100.12
N GLY A 15 94.41 28.49 98.94
CA GLY A 15 93.39 27.51 98.59
C GLY A 15 93.81 26.79 97.31
N ARG A 16 93.47 25.51 97.18
CA ARG A 16 93.77 24.73 95.97
C ARG A 16 92.62 24.92 94.97
N ASP A 17 92.94 25.45 93.80
CA ASP A 17 91.94 25.59 92.74
C ASP A 17 91.58 24.20 92.19
N ALA A 18 90.29 23.90 92.16
CA ALA A 18 89.72 22.69 91.61
C ALA A 18 88.61 23.10 90.65
N ASP A 19 88.59 22.48 89.48
CA ASP A 19 87.51 22.64 88.52
C ASP A 19 86.84 21.28 88.32
N THR A 20 85.53 21.31 88.13
CA THR A 20 84.73 20.10 87.89
C THR A 20 83.95 20.32 86.61
N GLN A 21 84.22 19.50 85.61
CA GLN A 21 83.55 19.53 84.32
C GLN A 21 82.82 18.21 84.08
N ILE A 22 81.60 18.31 83.57
CA ILE A 22 80.84 17.18 83.06
C ILE A 22 81.14 17.08 81.56
N ASN A 23 81.63 15.93 81.11
CA ASN A 23 81.98 15.69 79.72
C ASN A 23 80.75 15.19 78.95
N GLU A 24 80.82 15.26 77.62
CA GLU A 24 79.76 14.70 76.76
C GLU A 24 79.56 13.20 77.07
N GLY A 25 78.33 12.83 77.44
CA GLY A 25 77.96 11.45 77.78
C GLY A 25 77.95 11.11 79.27
N ASP A 26 78.55 11.93 80.15
CA ASP A 26 78.68 11.62 81.60
C ASP A 26 77.33 11.52 82.33
N LEU A 27 76.27 12.19 81.81
CA LEU A 27 74.92 12.20 82.40
C LEU A 27 73.86 11.55 81.51
N PHE A 28 74.25 10.86 80.43
CA PHE A 28 73.27 10.28 79.51
C PHE A 28 72.56 9.07 80.14
N ARG A 29 71.23 9.13 80.20
CA ARG A 29 70.37 8.01 80.62
C ARG A 29 69.58 7.52 79.41
N PHE A 30 69.93 6.33 78.94
CA PHE A 30 69.36 5.75 77.73
C PHE A 30 67.84 5.57 77.83
N ASP A 31 67.35 5.05 78.95
CA ASP A 31 65.93 4.77 79.14
C ASP A 31 65.07 6.04 79.05
N GLU A 32 65.54 7.16 79.61
CA GLU A 32 64.87 8.47 79.52
C GLU A 32 64.96 9.06 78.09
N ALA A 33 66.08 8.86 77.41
CA ALA A 33 66.33 9.43 76.10
C ALA A 33 65.61 8.69 74.96
N ILE A 34 65.37 7.38 75.10
CA ILE A 34 64.74 6.56 74.06
C ILE A 34 63.22 6.57 74.11
N GLU A 35 62.63 6.86 75.26
CA GLU A 35 61.18 6.91 75.47
C GLU A 35 60.41 7.72 74.40
N PRO A 36 60.77 8.99 74.09
CA PRO A 36 60.07 9.75 73.05
C PRO A 36 60.27 9.20 71.64
N ILE A 37 61.39 8.53 71.38
CA ILE A 37 61.67 7.90 70.07
C ILE A 37 60.76 6.68 69.90
N LEU A 38 60.66 5.84 70.94
CA LEU A 38 59.80 4.67 70.92
C LEU A 38 58.32 5.04 70.83
N GLU A 39 57.88 6.06 71.57
CA GLU A 39 56.50 6.54 71.52
C GLU A 39 56.11 6.96 70.08
N VAL A 40 56.97 7.74 69.41
CA VAL A 40 56.71 8.15 68.03
C VAL A 40 56.77 6.97 67.06
N MET A 41 57.74 6.05 67.21
CA MET A 41 57.84 4.88 66.34
C MET A 41 56.65 3.94 66.48
N VAL A 42 56.22 3.64 67.71
CA VAL A 42 55.08 2.76 67.95
C VAL A 42 53.78 3.46 67.53
N GLY A 43 53.62 4.74 67.87
CA GLY A 43 52.44 5.51 67.48
C GLY A 43 52.27 5.57 65.96
N LYS A 44 53.34 5.91 65.22
CA LYS A 44 53.28 5.97 63.75
C LYS A 44 53.08 4.60 63.11
N THR A 45 53.72 3.55 63.62
CA THR A 45 53.56 2.20 63.04
C THR A 45 52.14 1.67 63.28
N MET A 46 51.55 1.91 64.45
CA MET A 46 50.16 1.53 64.71
C MET A 46 49.17 2.36 63.87
N GLU A 47 49.35 3.66 63.78
CA GLU A 47 48.50 4.53 62.96
C GLU A 47 48.55 4.13 61.49
N GLN A 48 49.75 3.90 60.95
CA GLN A 48 49.92 3.47 59.57
C GLN A 48 49.29 2.09 59.33
N ALA A 49 49.49 1.12 60.24
CA ALA A 49 48.90 -0.21 60.10
C ALA A 49 47.36 -0.16 60.10
N VAL A 50 46.75 0.67 60.94
CA VAL A 50 45.28 0.82 60.97
C VAL A 50 44.79 1.46 59.68
N LEU A 51 45.46 2.49 59.18
CA LEU A 51 45.07 3.16 57.93
C LEU A 51 45.20 2.23 56.72
N GLU A 52 46.26 1.43 56.65
CA GLU A 52 46.47 0.46 55.56
C GLU A 52 45.36 -0.60 55.55
N VAL A 53 45.04 -1.21 56.69
CA VAL A 53 43.97 -2.21 56.78
C VAL A 53 42.61 -1.61 56.40
N MET A 54 42.29 -0.40 56.87
CA MET A 54 41.04 0.27 56.50
C MET A 54 40.95 0.57 54.99
N GLN A 55 42.06 0.98 54.36
CA GLN A 55 42.12 1.23 52.93
C GLN A 55 41.97 -0.07 52.13
N GLU A 56 42.59 -1.16 52.56
CA GLU A 56 42.45 -2.47 51.93
C GLU A 56 41.00 -2.95 51.96
N GLU A 57 40.33 -2.87 53.12
CA GLU A 57 38.92 -3.22 53.26
C GLU A 57 38.00 -2.35 52.38
N GLU A 58 38.24 -1.03 52.32
CA GLU A 58 37.48 -0.13 51.45
C GLU A 58 37.66 -0.51 49.97
N LEU A 59 38.89 -0.79 49.54
CA LEU A 59 39.19 -1.19 48.17
C LEU A 59 38.53 -2.53 47.81
N GLU A 60 38.47 -3.48 48.73
CA GLU A 60 37.76 -4.73 48.54
C GLU A 60 36.25 -4.50 48.37
N LEU A 61 35.64 -3.71 49.25
CA LEU A 61 34.22 -3.36 49.16
C LEU A 61 33.87 -2.68 47.83
N LEU A 62 34.71 -1.73 47.39
CA LEU A 62 34.51 -1.04 46.11
C LEU A 62 34.62 -2.01 44.92
N ARG A 63 35.54 -2.97 44.96
CA ARG A 63 35.66 -4.00 43.92
C ARG A 63 34.43 -4.90 43.87
N GLU A 64 33.92 -5.33 45.02
CA GLU A 64 32.71 -6.15 45.10
C GLU A 64 31.50 -5.39 44.52
N GLN A 65 31.32 -4.12 44.91
CA GLN A 65 30.25 -3.28 44.38
C GLN A 65 30.34 -3.07 42.87
N GLN A 66 31.55 -2.83 42.35
CA GLN A 66 31.77 -2.71 40.90
C GLN A 66 31.43 -4.00 40.17
N LEU A 67 31.85 -5.15 40.71
CA LEU A 67 31.58 -6.45 40.10
C LEU A 67 30.08 -6.76 40.08
N GLU A 68 29.37 -6.49 41.17
CA GLU A 68 27.90 -6.66 41.25
C GLU A 68 27.18 -5.71 40.27
N PHE A 69 27.61 -4.46 40.18
CA PHE A 69 27.05 -3.50 39.24
C PHE A 69 27.28 -3.92 37.79
N GLU A 70 28.50 -4.35 37.45
CA GLU A 70 28.81 -4.86 36.11
C GLU A 70 28.00 -6.10 35.76
N GLN A 71 27.83 -7.02 36.72
CA GLN A 71 27.05 -8.23 36.50
C GLN A 71 25.59 -7.89 36.21
N ARG A 72 24.95 -7.06 37.05
CA ARG A 72 23.57 -6.59 36.83
C ARG A 72 23.43 -5.91 35.48
N ARG A 73 24.38 -5.02 35.13
CA ARG A 73 24.36 -4.33 33.83
C ARG A 73 24.51 -5.31 32.65
N LYS A 74 25.36 -6.34 32.76
CA LYS A 74 25.51 -7.38 31.73
C LYS A 74 24.23 -8.17 31.56
N GLU A 75 23.55 -8.51 32.65
CA GLU A 75 22.25 -9.20 32.64
C GLU A 75 21.16 -8.34 31.99
N GLU A 76 21.05 -7.06 32.37
CA GLU A 76 20.09 -6.11 31.77
C GLU A 76 20.31 -5.92 30.27
N VAL A 77 21.57 -5.78 29.84
CA VAL A 77 21.91 -5.64 28.40
C VAL A 77 21.53 -6.89 27.64
N LEU A 78 21.80 -8.08 28.18
CA LEU A 78 21.47 -9.35 27.53
C LEU A 78 19.95 -9.55 27.44
N GLU A 79 19.20 -9.20 28.49
CA GLU A 79 17.74 -9.23 28.46
C GLU A 79 17.17 -8.26 27.42
N THR A 80 17.69 -7.03 27.38
CA THR A 80 17.28 -6.01 26.40
C THR A 80 17.52 -6.50 24.97
N GLN A 81 18.71 -7.03 24.67
CA GLN A 81 19.01 -7.60 23.35
C GLN A 81 18.08 -8.76 22.99
N ARG A 82 17.74 -9.62 23.96
CA ARG A 82 16.79 -10.70 23.74
C ARG A 82 15.42 -10.15 23.35
N LEU A 83 14.91 -9.18 24.10
CA LEU A 83 13.61 -8.54 23.84
C LEU A 83 13.61 -7.86 22.46
N GLU A 84 14.62 -7.05 22.15
CA GLU A 84 14.77 -6.39 20.84
C GLU A 84 14.77 -7.40 19.68
N SER A 85 15.51 -8.50 19.81
CA SER A 85 15.55 -9.54 18.77
C SER A 85 14.18 -10.19 18.54
N THR A 86 13.40 -10.42 19.62
CA THR A 86 12.06 -10.98 19.52
C THR A 86 11.07 -10.00 18.90
N GLU A 87 11.13 -8.73 19.29
CA GLU A 87 10.27 -7.68 18.74
C GLU A 87 10.59 -7.41 17.27
N LYS A 88 11.88 -7.41 16.89
CA LYS A 88 12.29 -7.30 15.49
C LYS A 88 11.71 -8.43 14.64
N ARG A 89 11.77 -9.68 15.11
CA ARG A 89 11.17 -10.83 14.41
C ARG A 89 9.65 -10.69 14.26
N LYS A 90 8.94 -10.30 15.32
CA LYS A 90 7.49 -10.07 15.28
C LYS A 90 7.14 -8.94 14.31
N TYR A 91 7.93 -7.86 14.30
CA TYR A 91 7.73 -6.73 13.41
C TYR A 91 7.93 -7.12 11.95
N GLU A 92 9.01 -7.82 11.63
CA GLU A 92 9.28 -8.33 10.27
C GLU A 92 8.18 -9.28 9.79
N GLU A 93 7.70 -10.17 10.65
CA GLU A 93 6.59 -11.07 10.30
C GLU A 93 5.28 -10.29 10.07
N LYS A 94 4.97 -9.31 10.93
CA LYS A 94 3.79 -8.45 10.80
C LYS A 94 3.83 -7.67 9.47
N GLU A 95 4.96 -7.07 9.13
CA GLU A 95 5.13 -6.34 7.87
C GLU A 95 5.02 -7.26 6.65
N ARG A 96 5.58 -8.48 6.73
CA ARG A 96 5.42 -9.49 5.67
C ARG A 96 3.95 -9.86 5.48
N ARG A 97 3.21 -10.11 6.56
CA ARG A 97 1.77 -10.43 6.50
C ARG A 97 0.95 -9.27 5.92
N LYS A 98 1.23 -8.03 6.32
CA LYS A 98 0.58 -6.84 5.74
C LYS A 98 0.81 -6.74 4.23
N ARG A 99 2.04 -6.99 3.76
CA ARG A 99 2.36 -6.94 2.32
C ARG A 99 1.61 -8.01 1.55
N GLN A 100 1.59 -9.25 2.05
CA GLN A 100 0.83 -10.35 1.45
C GLN A 100 -0.67 -10.05 1.40
N GLU A 101 -1.22 -9.47 2.46
CA GLU A 101 -2.63 -9.10 2.52
C GLU A 101 -2.96 -7.98 1.52
N ALA A 102 -2.12 -6.95 1.42
CA ALA A 102 -2.29 -5.89 0.43
C ALA A 102 -2.27 -6.43 -1.02
N GLU A 103 -1.35 -7.36 -1.31
CA GLU A 103 -1.29 -8.04 -2.62
C GLU A 103 -2.51 -8.94 -2.87
N ARG A 104 -3.02 -9.62 -1.83
CA ARG A 104 -4.24 -10.43 -1.92
C ARG A 104 -5.44 -9.56 -2.26
N ILE A 105 -5.64 -8.46 -1.53
CA ILE A 105 -6.73 -7.50 -1.77
C ILE A 105 -6.66 -6.93 -3.18
N LYS A 106 -5.47 -6.57 -3.66
CA LYS A 106 -5.27 -6.07 -5.03
C LYS A 106 -5.69 -7.11 -6.07
N ARG A 107 -5.21 -8.35 -5.95
CA ARG A 107 -5.56 -9.46 -6.86
C ARG A 107 -7.05 -9.80 -6.81
N GLU A 108 -7.65 -9.78 -5.63
CA GLU A 108 -9.07 -10.02 -5.44
C GLU A 108 -9.90 -8.93 -6.13
N LYS A 109 -9.54 -7.65 -5.97
CA LYS A 109 -10.20 -6.54 -6.65
C LYS A 109 -10.14 -6.69 -8.18
N GLU A 110 -8.96 -6.95 -8.74
CA GLU A 110 -8.78 -7.17 -10.18
C GLU A 110 -9.60 -8.36 -10.69
N THR A 111 -9.62 -9.47 -9.93
CA THR A 111 -10.39 -10.67 -10.29
C THR A 111 -11.89 -10.40 -10.23
N ARG A 112 -12.35 -9.66 -9.22
CA ARG A 112 -13.75 -9.26 -9.04
C ARG A 112 -14.21 -8.37 -10.19
N GLU A 113 -13.43 -7.38 -10.58
CA GLU A 113 -13.72 -6.49 -11.72
C GLU A 113 -13.81 -7.28 -13.03
N LYS A 114 -12.86 -8.19 -13.29
CA LYS A 114 -12.90 -9.08 -14.47
C LYS A 114 -14.13 -9.98 -14.47
N LEU A 115 -14.49 -10.55 -13.32
CA LEU A 115 -15.67 -11.39 -13.18
C LEU A 115 -16.96 -10.59 -13.44
N GLN A 116 -17.07 -9.39 -12.88
CA GLN A 116 -18.19 -8.49 -13.11
C GLN A 116 -18.33 -8.10 -14.58
N ALA A 117 -17.22 -7.71 -15.23
CA ALA A 117 -17.22 -7.39 -16.66
C ALA A 117 -17.66 -8.59 -17.51
N ARG A 118 -17.18 -9.79 -17.20
CA ARG A 118 -17.59 -11.03 -17.89
C ARG A 118 -19.08 -11.35 -17.68
N GLN A 119 -19.57 -11.23 -16.45
CA GLN A 119 -20.99 -11.47 -16.15
C GLN A 119 -21.89 -10.46 -16.85
N PHE A 120 -21.51 -9.17 -16.83
CA PHE A 120 -22.22 -8.11 -17.55
C PHE A 120 -22.25 -8.37 -19.06
N ALA A 121 -21.09 -8.68 -19.66
CA ALA A 121 -21.02 -9.00 -21.07
C ALA A 121 -21.89 -10.21 -21.42
N LYS A 122 -21.86 -11.29 -20.62
CA LYS A 122 -22.71 -12.45 -20.83
C LYS A 122 -24.20 -12.08 -20.78
N ALA A 123 -24.64 -11.39 -19.73
CA ALA A 123 -26.04 -10.99 -19.58
C ALA A 123 -26.51 -10.05 -20.70
N TYR A 124 -25.65 -9.13 -21.14
CA TYR A 124 -25.94 -8.23 -22.25
C TYR A 124 -26.09 -8.99 -23.58
N MET A 125 -25.15 -9.91 -23.86
CA MET A 125 -25.12 -10.69 -25.09
C MET A 125 -26.26 -11.71 -25.17
N THR A 126 -26.69 -12.32 -24.06
CA THR A 126 -27.78 -13.32 -24.05
C THR A 126 -29.07 -12.79 -24.68
N ASN A 127 -29.39 -11.51 -24.49
CA ASN A 127 -30.58 -10.89 -25.06
C ASN A 127 -30.28 -9.98 -26.26
N LEU A 128 -29.02 -9.88 -26.68
CA LEU A 128 -28.66 -9.03 -27.82
C LEU A 128 -29.15 -9.65 -29.13
N GLU A 129 -28.96 -10.96 -29.29
CA GLU A 129 -29.37 -11.71 -30.48
C GLU A 129 -30.87 -11.52 -30.74
N ASN A 130 -31.72 -11.85 -29.75
CA ASN A 130 -33.17 -11.67 -29.86
C ASN A 130 -33.56 -10.21 -30.18
N ARG A 131 -32.92 -9.22 -29.53
CA ARG A 131 -33.21 -7.80 -29.78
C ARG A 131 -32.83 -7.36 -31.20
N VAL A 132 -31.71 -7.83 -31.72
CA VAL A 132 -31.26 -7.52 -33.09
C VAL A 132 -32.16 -8.21 -34.11
N PHE A 133 -32.52 -9.48 -33.89
CA PHE A 133 -33.43 -10.21 -34.78
C PHE A 133 -34.83 -9.59 -34.79
N SER A 134 -35.42 -9.29 -33.64
CA SER A 134 -36.71 -8.59 -33.59
C SER A 134 -36.66 -7.25 -34.31
N ARG A 135 -35.60 -6.46 -34.09
CA ARG A 135 -35.44 -5.18 -34.79
C ARG A 135 -35.30 -5.33 -36.30
N LEU A 136 -34.51 -6.29 -36.79
CA LEU A 136 -34.35 -6.56 -38.22
C LEU A 136 -35.66 -7.06 -38.85
N GLN A 137 -36.45 -7.82 -38.08
CA GLN A 137 -37.78 -8.28 -38.49
C GLN A 137 -38.76 -7.11 -38.58
N ASP A 138 -38.79 -6.23 -37.57
CA ASP A 138 -39.62 -5.02 -37.55
C ASP A 138 -39.23 -4.04 -38.67
N GLU A 139 -37.94 -3.93 -38.99
CA GLU A 139 -37.42 -3.14 -40.11
C GLU A 139 -37.68 -3.79 -41.49
N GLY A 140 -38.29 -4.99 -41.53
CA GLY A 140 -38.72 -5.65 -42.77
C GLY A 140 -37.59 -6.34 -43.56
N TRP A 141 -36.41 -6.52 -42.98
CA TRP A 141 -35.29 -7.20 -43.65
C TRP A 141 -35.53 -8.70 -43.85
N PHE A 142 -36.33 -9.32 -42.98
CA PHE A 142 -36.79 -10.71 -43.11
C PHE A 142 -38.13 -10.79 -43.87
N ALA A 143 -38.25 -10.09 -44.98
CA ALA A 143 -39.41 -10.26 -45.87
C ALA A 143 -39.43 -11.68 -46.43
N ASP A 144 -40.60 -12.30 -46.47
CA ASP A 144 -40.77 -13.64 -47.03
C ASP A 144 -40.46 -13.57 -48.53
N ARG A 145 -39.42 -14.30 -48.94
CA ARG A 145 -38.95 -14.35 -50.33
C ARG A 145 -40.07 -14.77 -51.28
N VAL A 146 -40.94 -15.69 -50.85
CA VAL A 146 -42.07 -16.16 -51.66
C VAL A 146 -43.09 -15.05 -51.84
N LEU A 147 -43.37 -14.30 -50.77
CA LEU A 147 -44.35 -13.20 -50.81
C LEU A 147 -43.84 -12.05 -51.69
N ASN A 148 -42.55 -11.72 -51.62
CA ASN A 148 -41.93 -10.74 -52.50
C ASN A 148 -41.88 -11.19 -53.97
N GLU A 149 -41.56 -12.47 -54.24
CA GLU A 149 -41.61 -13.02 -55.61
C GLU A 149 -43.05 -12.99 -56.16
N VAL A 150 -44.06 -13.27 -55.33
CA VAL A 150 -45.46 -13.15 -55.72
C VAL A 150 -45.86 -11.69 -55.97
N GLU A 151 -45.49 -10.77 -55.08
CA GLU A 151 -45.88 -9.37 -55.20
C GLU A 151 -45.16 -8.63 -56.34
N LEU A 152 -43.87 -8.91 -56.55
CA LEU A 152 -43.04 -8.18 -57.51
C LEU A 152 -42.98 -8.84 -58.89
N GLU A 153 -43.11 -10.16 -58.99
CA GLU A 153 -43.02 -10.87 -60.29
C GLU A 153 -44.38 -11.42 -60.74
N PHE A 154 -45.09 -12.14 -59.86
CA PHE A 154 -46.33 -12.81 -60.25
C PHE A 154 -47.51 -11.85 -60.41
N TYR A 155 -47.73 -10.91 -59.50
CA TYR A 155 -48.85 -9.96 -59.63
C TYR A 155 -48.76 -9.08 -60.87
N PRO A 156 -47.61 -8.47 -61.21
CA PRO A 156 -47.49 -7.72 -62.46
C PRO A 156 -47.72 -8.59 -63.69
N TRP A 157 -47.19 -9.82 -63.71
CA TRP A 157 -47.44 -10.77 -64.79
C TRP A 157 -48.92 -11.14 -64.91
N LEU A 158 -49.60 -11.43 -63.78
CA LEU A 158 -51.01 -11.77 -63.76
C LEU A 158 -51.88 -10.61 -64.22
N MET A 159 -51.58 -9.39 -63.79
CA MET A 159 -52.30 -8.19 -64.23
C MET A 159 -52.12 -7.95 -65.73
N ASP A 160 -50.90 -8.11 -66.27
CA ASP A 160 -50.65 -8.01 -67.72
C ASP A 160 -51.42 -9.08 -68.52
N GLU A 161 -51.52 -10.30 -68.01
CA GLU A 161 -52.27 -11.37 -68.68
C GLU A 161 -53.80 -11.16 -68.60
N VAL A 162 -54.30 -10.65 -67.47
CA VAL A 162 -55.71 -10.25 -67.32
C VAL A 162 -56.04 -9.09 -68.27
N ASP A 163 -55.16 -8.09 -68.37
CA ASP A 163 -55.32 -6.97 -69.29
C ASP A 163 -55.38 -7.46 -70.74
N LYS A 164 -54.51 -8.39 -71.16
CA LYS A 164 -54.59 -9.01 -72.51
C LYS A 164 -55.91 -9.72 -72.77
N GLU A 165 -56.44 -10.45 -71.79
CA GLU A 165 -57.74 -11.13 -71.92
C GLU A 165 -58.92 -10.15 -71.96
N LEU A 166 -58.86 -9.05 -71.21
CA LEU A 166 -59.82 -7.96 -71.29
C LEU A 166 -59.75 -7.27 -72.66
N ASP A 167 -58.55 -7.00 -73.17
CA ASP A 167 -58.30 -6.42 -74.49
C ASP A 167 -58.87 -7.28 -75.62
N LYS A 168 -58.67 -8.61 -75.53
CA LYS A 168 -59.27 -9.58 -76.46
C LYS A 168 -60.80 -9.53 -76.40
N LYS A 169 -61.39 -9.48 -75.19
CA LYS A 169 -62.84 -9.38 -75.02
C LYS A 169 -63.40 -8.06 -75.52
N GLU A 170 -62.70 -6.95 -75.32
CA GLU A 170 -63.11 -5.64 -75.81
C GLU A 170 -63.08 -5.59 -77.33
N LYS A 171 -62.01 -6.08 -77.96
CA LYS A 171 -61.91 -6.22 -79.43
C LYS A 171 -63.01 -7.13 -79.98
N ALA A 172 -63.29 -8.26 -79.31
CA ALA A 172 -64.36 -9.16 -79.72
C ALA A 172 -65.75 -8.49 -79.61
N ARG A 173 -66.03 -7.75 -78.53
CA ARG A 173 -67.27 -6.96 -78.40
C ARG A 173 -67.38 -5.89 -79.47
N ALA A 174 -66.30 -5.16 -79.75
CA ALA A 174 -66.28 -4.14 -80.80
C ALA A 174 -66.56 -4.73 -82.19
N LEU A 175 -66.02 -5.91 -82.50
CA LEU A 175 -66.32 -6.63 -83.74
C LEU A 175 -67.77 -7.10 -83.81
N VAL A 176 -68.32 -7.62 -82.71
CA VAL A 176 -69.74 -8.01 -82.63
C VAL A 176 -70.65 -6.80 -82.78
N ASP A 177 -70.33 -5.67 -82.15
CA ASP A 177 -71.06 -4.42 -82.29
C ASP A 177 -71.01 -3.89 -83.73
N ASP A 178 -69.85 -3.97 -84.41
CA ASP A 178 -69.75 -3.58 -85.82
C ASP A 178 -70.53 -4.54 -86.73
N LEU A 179 -70.52 -5.84 -86.45
CA LEU A 179 -71.34 -6.83 -87.16
C LEU A 179 -72.83 -6.53 -86.99
N ILE A 180 -73.28 -6.25 -85.75
CA ILE A 180 -74.67 -5.85 -85.47
C ILE A 180 -75.01 -4.56 -86.22
N ARG A 181 -74.13 -3.54 -86.20
CA ARG A 181 -74.33 -2.30 -86.97
C ARG A 181 -74.43 -2.55 -88.47
N GLN A 182 -73.61 -3.43 -89.04
CA GLN A 182 -73.68 -3.81 -90.45
C GLN A 182 -74.98 -4.53 -90.79
N VAL A 183 -75.42 -5.49 -89.96
CA VAL A 183 -76.70 -6.19 -90.13
C VAL A 183 -77.88 -5.24 -90.03
N VAL A 184 -77.89 -4.31 -89.07
CA VAL A 184 -78.93 -3.28 -88.95
C VAL A 184 -78.95 -2.36 -90.17
N ARG A 185 -77.78 -1.92 -90.67
CA ARG A 185 -77.69 -1.13 -91.92
C ARG A 185 -78.21 -1.91 -93.13
N MET A 186 -77.84 -3.18 -93.28
CA MET A 186 -78.34 -4.03 -94.36
C MET A 186 -79.86 -4.23 -94.27
N ASN A 187 -80.40 -4.44 -93.06
CA ASN A 187 -81.84 -4.55 -92.85
C ASN A 187 -82.56 -3.23 -93.11
N ALA A 188 -82.02 -2.09 -92.69
CA ALA A 188 -82.56 -0.78 -93.02
C ALA A 188 -82.58 -0.54 -94.54
N ALA A 189 -81.51 -0.88 -95.25
CA ALA A 189 -81.43 -0.79 -96.71
C ALA A 189 -82.42 -1.75 -97.41
N ARG A 190 -82.61 -2.97 -96.89
CA ARG A 190 -83.64 -3.92 -97.38
C ARG A 190 -85.05 -3.40 -97.14
N VAL A 191 -85.31 -2.78 -95.98
CA VAL A 191 -86.59 -2.16 -95.66
C VAL A 191 -86.86 -0.97 -96.59
N GLU A 192 -85.88 -0.09 -96.82
CA GLU A 192 -86.00 0.99 -97.81
C GLU A 192 -86.23 0.47 -99.23
N GLN A 193 -85.57 -0.61 -99.64
CA GLN A 193 -85.83 -1.28 -100.92
C GLN A 193 -87.26 -1.84 -100.99
N SER A 194 -87.79 -2.41 -99.89
CA SER A 194 -89.17 -2.90 -99.83
C SER A 194 -90.20 -1.78 -99.90
N TYR A 195 -89.93 -0.62 -99.27
CA TYR A 195 -90.77 0.57 -99.40
C TYR A 195 -90.71 1.18 -100.81
N ARG A 196 -89.54 1.18 -101.46
CA ARG A 196 -89.40 1.60 -102.87
C ARG A 196 -90.13 0.65 -103.83
N MET A 197 -90.14 -0.66 -103.56
CA MET A 197 -90.95 -1.62 -104.34
C MET A 197 -92.45 -1.44 -104.09
N GLN A 198 -92.88 -1.02 -102.90
CA GLN A 198 -94.30 -0.70 -102.63
C GLN A 198 -94.75 0.63 -103.26
N GLN A 199 -93.87 1.62 -103.41
CA GLN A 199 -94.18 2.88 -104.11
C GLN A 199 -94.11 2.79 -105.64
N GLY A 200 -93.59 1.70 -106.21
CA GLY A 200 -93.62 1.41 -107.65
C GLY A 200 -94.90 0.71 -108.15
N ILE A 201 -95.87 0.44 -107.27
CA ILE A 201 -97.13 -0.27 -107.59
C ILE A 201 -98.34 0.70 -107.70
N GLN A 202 -98.11 2.02 -107.68
CA GLN A 202 -99.13 3.03 -108.02
C GLN A 202 -98.64 4.01 -109.09
N ALA A 203 -98.49 3.52 -110.32
CA ALA A 203 -98.64 4.28 -111.57
C ALA A 203 -98.85 3.30 -112.73
#